data_AF-S4R1W9-F1
#
_entry.id   AF-S4R1W9-F1
#
_cell.length_a   1.000
_cell.length_b   1.000
_cell.length_c   1.000
_cell.angle_alpha   90.00
_cell.angle_beta   90.00
_cell.angle_gamma   90.00
#
_symmetry.space_group_name_H-M   'P 1'
#
loop_
_entity.id
_entity.type
_entity.pdbx_description
1 polymer ?
#
loop_
_entity_poly.entity_id
_entity_poly.type
_entity_poly.pdbx_seq_one_letter_code
_entity_poly.pdbx_strand_id
1 'polypeptide(L)'
;MPCKHKDQRPRILISTRLVRTVAMGDPGLAKLQFAPFNSALDVGFWHELTQKKLNEYRLDEAPKDIKGYYYNGDSAGLPTRLTLEFSAFDMSASTPAHCCPAMGTLHNTN
;
A
#
# COMPACT_ATOMS: atom_id res chain seq x y z
N MET A 1 23.63 17.03 -23.56
CA MET A 1 22.94 17.54 -22.35
C MET A 1 21.85 16.54 -21.96
N PRO A 2 22.10 15.58 -21.05
CA PRO A 2 21.06 14.64 -20.66
C PRO A 2 20.14 15.28 -19.63
N CYS A 3 18.88 15.53 -20.01
CA CYS A 3 17.82 15.95 -19.11
C CYS A 3 17.58 14.83 -18.08
N LYS A 4 18.03 15.02 -16.84
CA LYS A 4 17.70 14.13 -15.73
C LYS A 4 16.20 14.28 -15.42
N HIS A 5 15.37 13.51 -16.10
CA HIS A 5 14.02 13.21 -15.61
C HIS A 5 14.21 12.40 -14.33
N LYS A 6 14.20 13.11 -13.19
CA LYS A 6 14.00 12.48 -11.89
C LYS A 6 12.62 11.84 -11.96
N ASP A 7 12.59 10.52 -12.08
CA ASP A 7 11.39 9.71 -11.92
C ASP A 7 11.01 9.79 -10.43
N GLN A 8 10.44 10.94 -10.04
CA GLN A 8 10.13 11.31 -8.66
C GLN A 8 8.81 10.65 -8.27
N ARG A 9 8.75 9.32 -8.34
CA ARG A 9 7.61 8.57 -7.84
C ARG A 9 7.69 8.51 -6.31
N PRO A 10 6.64 8.95 -5.58
CA PRO A 10 6.63 8.89 -4.13
C PRO A 10 6.82 7.44 -3.68
N ARG A 11 7.66 7.23 -2.65
CA ARG A 11 7.88 5.91 -2.08
C ARG A 11 6.87 5.67 -0.97
N ILE A 12 5.98 4.73 -1.21
CA ILE A 12 4.96 4.32 -0.24
C ILE A 12 5.50 3.12 0.54
N LEU A 13 5.68 3.27 1.86
CA LEU A 13 6.14 2.19 2.71
C LEU A 13 5.00 1.73 3.63
N ILE A 14 4.46 0.55 3.33
CA ILE A 14 3.44 -0.07 4.18
C ILE A 14 4.09 -1.23 4.92
N SER A 15 4.18 -1.11 6.25
CA SER A 15 4.88 -2.06 7.12
C SER A 15 4.05 -3.31 7.45
N THR A 16 3.12 -3.69 6.59
CA THR A 16 2.33 -4.91 6.78
C THR A 16 3.03 -6.06 6.07
N ARG A 17 3.37 -7.14 6.78
CA ARG A 17 3.84 -8.40 6.17
C ARG A 17 2.72 -9.43 6.20
N LEU A 18 2.34 -9.97 5.04
CA LEU A 18 1.37 -11.06 4.97
C LEU A 18 2.07 -12.40 5.18
N VAL A 19 1.70 -13.10 6.26
CA VAL A 19 2.11 -14.49 6.49
C VAL A 19 1.18 -15.40 5.68
N ARG A 20 1.75 -16.33 4.90
CA ARG A 20 0.97 -17.36 4.20
C ARG A 20 1.57 -18.75 4.39
N THR A 21 0.70 -19.74 4.42
CA THR A 21 1.10 -21.15 4.33
C THR A 21 1.01 -21.56 2.87
N VAL A 22 2.14 -21.97 2.28
CA VAL A 22 2.12 -22.58 0.94
C VAL A 22 1.91 -24.07 1.13
N ALA A 23 0.74 -24.57 0.71
CA ALA A 23 0.51 -26.00 0.58
C ALA A 23 1.29 -26.47 -0.66
N MET A 24 2.58 -26.80 -0.48
CA MET A 24 3.26 -27.66 -1.45
C MET A 24 2.57 -29.02 -1.40
N GLY A 25 2.46 -29.69 -2.55
CA GLY A 25 1.68 -30.93 -2.73
C GLY A 25 2.13 -32.16 -1.93
N ASP A 26 2.85 -31.98 -0.83
CA ASP A 26 3.17 -33.00 0.17
C ASP A 26 2.59 -32.59 1.54
N PRO A 27 1.59 -33.32 2.08
CA PRO A 27 0.87 -32.94 3.29
C PRO A 27 1.73 -33.02 4.57
N GLY A 28 3.00 -33.44 4.50
CA GLY A 28 3.89 -33.60 5.65
C GLY A 28 4.79 -32.41 5.98
N LEU A 29 4.92 -31.40 5.10
CA LEU A 29 5.94 -30.35 5.26
C LEU A 29 5.51 -28.98 4.69
N ALA A 30 4.38 -28.45 5.16
CA ALA A 30 3.96 -27.09 4.83
C ALA A 30 4.97 -26.07 5.40
N LYS A 31 5.83 -25.51 4.53
CA LYS A 31 6.81 -24.48 4.90
C LYS A 31 6.10 -23.14 5.01
N LEU A 32 6.20 -22.50 6.18
CA LEU A 32 5.70 -21.14 6.37
C LEU A 32 6.51 -20.18 5.49
N GLN A 33 5.82 -19.37 4.68
CA GLN A 33 6.44 -18.37 3.84
C GLN A 33 5.76 -17.01 4.01
N PHE A 34 6.46 -15.95 3.63
CA PHE A 34 5.90 -14.61 3.59
C PHE A 34 5.59 -14.24 2.14
N ALA A 35 4.43 -13.63 1.92
CA ALA A 35 4.05 -13.12 0.61
C ALA A 35 4.09 -11.58 0.62
N PRO A 36 4.71 -10.93 -0.38
CA PRO A 36 4.65 -9.48 -0.51
C PRO A 36 3.24 -9.04 -0.93
N PHE A 37 2.87 -7.83 -0.54
CA PHE A 37 1.70 -7.15 -1.08
C PHE A 37 2.00 -6.58 -2.47
N ASN A 38 0.99 -6.57 -3.33
CA ASN A 38 1.01 -5.80 -4.56
C ASN A 38 0.21 -4.51 -4.37
N SER A 39 0.89 -3.36 -4.32
CA SER A 39 0.26 -2.07 -4.09
C SER A 39 -0.49 -1.59 -5.34
N ALA A 40 -1.76 -1.26 -5.17
CA ALA A 40 -2.61 -0.67 -6.19
C ALA A 40 -3.11 0.69 -5.73
N LEU A 41 -2.81 1.72 -6.51
CA LEU A 41 -3.18 3.10 -6.20
C LEU A 41 -4.33 3.52 -7.09
N ASP A 42 -5.40 4.00 -6.48
CA ASP A 42 -6.52 4.58 -7.21
C ASP A 42 -6.18 5.98 -7.75
N VAL A 43 -6.91 6.43 -8.77
CA VAL A 43 -6.76 7.79 -9.32
C VAL A 43 -7.04 8.86 -8.26
N GLY A 44 -8.05 8.64 -7.41
CA GLY A 44 -8.40 9.53 -6.31
C GLY A 44 -7.29 9.69 -5.27
N PHE A 45 -6.46 8.66 -5.06
CA PHE A 45 -5.29 8.75 -4.19
C PHE A 45 -4.29 9.81 -4.68
N TRP A 46 -4.00 9.83 -5.99
CA TRP A 46 -3.06 10.79 -6.58
C TRP A 46 -3.55 12.23 -6.50
N HIS A 47 -4.85 12.42 -6.73
CA HIS A 47 -5.48 13.73 -6.61
C HIS A 47 -5.39 14.25 -5.18
N GLU A 48 -5.77 13.43 -4.20
CA GLU A 48 -5.75 13.80 -2.79
C GLU A 48 -4.32 14.06 -2.31
N LEU A 49 -3.36 13.22 -2.70
CA LEU A 49 -1.94 13.43 -2.39
C LEU A 49 -1.43 14.78 -2.93
N THR A 50 -1.84 15.16 -4.14
CA THR A 50 -1.43 16.43 -4.75
C THR A 50 -2.05 17.62 -4.01
N GLN A 51 -3.34 17.54 -3.67
CA GLN A 51 -4.04 18.58 -2.91
C GLN A 51 -3.44 18.76 -1.51
N LYS A 52 -3.20 17.66 -0.80
CA LYS A 52 -2.56 17.66 0.53
C LYS A 52 -1.12 18.19 0.46
N LYS A 53 -0.34 17.83 -0.56
CA LYS A 53 1.05 18.32 -0.74
C LYS A 53 1.12 19.84 -0.85
N LEU A 54 0.18 20.44 -1.59
CA LEU A 54 0.14 21.89 -1.82
C LEU A 54 -0.43 22.66 -0.62
N ASN A 55 -1.52 22.16 -0.02
CA ASN A 55 -2.29 22.92 0.98
C ASN A 55 -1.83 22.67 2.42
N GLU A 56 -1.55 21.42 2.78
CA GLU A 56 -1.29 21.03 4.17
C GLU A 56 0.20 20.78 4.42
N TYR A 57 0.88 20.10 3.50
CA TYR A 57 2.26 19.67 3.74
C TYR A 57 3.28 20.77 3.44
N ARG A 58 2.97 21.79 2.64
CA ARG A 58 3.91 22.91 2.33
C ARG A 58 5.32 22.41 1.90
N LEU A 59 5.39 21.30 1.16
CA LEU A 59 6.62 20.58 0.75
C LEU A 59 7.40 19.89 1.90
N ASP A 60 6.77 19.70 3.06
CA ASP A 60 7.29 18.89 4.16
C ASP A 60 7.44 17.42 3.72
N GLU A 61 8.64 16.88 3.91
CA GLU A 61 8.97 15.49 3.60
C GLU A 61 8.69 14.54 4.78
N ALA A 62 8.06 15.04 5.86
CA ALA A 62 7.80 14.21 7.02
C ALA A 62 6.86 13.05 6.67
N PRO A 63 7.10 11.86 7.27
CA PRO A 63 6.24 10.70 7.09
C PRO A 63 4.78 11.02 7.45
N LYS A 64 3.83 10.62 6.60
CA LYS A 64 2.39 10.78 6.87
C LYS A 64 1.73 9.42 7.03
N ASP A 65 0.94 9.25 8.08
CA ASP A 65 0.19 8.01 8.25
C ASP A 65 -0.87 7.87 7.17
N ILE A 66 -0.94 6.67 6.60
CA ILE A 66 -1.93 6.31 5.60
C ILE A 66 -2.58 4.96 5.93
N LYS A 67 -3.81 4.81 5.47
CA LYS A 67 -4.61 3.61 5.65
C LYS A 67 -5.04 3.06 4.29
N GLY A 68 -4.57 1.87 3.97
CA GLY A 68 -5.09 1.08 2.86
C GLY A 68 -5.97 -0.05 3.34
N TYR A 69 -6.39 -0.87 2.39
CA TYR A 69 -7.06 -2.11 2.68
C TYR A 69 -6.64 -3.19 1.69
N TYR A 70 -6.75 -4.43 2.10
CA TYR A 70 -6.43 -5.57 1.25
C TYR A 70 -7.52 -6.64 1.37
N TYR A 71 -7.64 -7.43 0.31
CA TYR A 71 -8.58 -8.54 0.25
C TYR A 71 -7.83 -9.87 0.30
N ASN A 72 -8.30 -10.81 1.12
CA ASN A 72 -7.65 -12.11 1.32
C ASN A 72 -8.36 -13.28 0.61
N GLY A 73 -9.38 -13.01 -0.21
CA GLY A 73 -10.11 -14.05 -0.94
C GLY A 73 -9.55 -14.37 -2.33
N ASP A 74 -8.40 -13.83 -2.71
CA ASP A 74 -7.72 -14.20 -3.95
C ASP A 74 -7.32 -15.68 -3.95
N SER A 75 -7.22 -16.27 -5.14
CA SER A 75 -6.82 -17.67 -5.30
C SER A 75 -5.42 -17.93 -4.71
N ALA A 76 -5.25 -19.14 -4.15
CA ALA A 76 -3.99 -19.58 -3.58
C ALA A 76 -2.86 -19.43 -4.61
N GLY A 77 -1.82 -18.66 -4.25
CA GLY A 77 -0.63 -18.43 -5.09
C GLY A 77 -0.51 -17.02 -5.68
N LEU A 78 -1.55 -16.19 -5.66
CA LEU A 78 -1.47 -14.80 -6.14
C LEU A 78 -1.15 -13.83 -4.98
N PRO A 79 -0.21 -12.87 -5.13
CA PRO A 79 0.07 -11.90 -4.09
C PRO A 79 -1.17 -11.04 -3.83
N THR A 80 -1.50 -10.85 -2.55
CA THR A 80 -2.64 -10.03 -2.13
C THR A 80 -2.48 -8.60 -2.63
N ARG A 81 -3.56 -8.05 -3.20
CA ARG A 81 -3.62 -6.66 -3.62
C ARG A 81 -3.91 -5.73 -2.44
N LEU A 82 -3.03 -4.77 -2.22
CA LEU A 82 -3.16 -3.72 -1.22
C LEU A 82 -3.60 -2.43 -1.93
N THR A 83 -4.84 -2.01 -1.72
CA THR A 83 -5.44 -0.86 -2.38
C THR A 83 -5.34 0.38 -1.50
N LEU A 84 -4.95 1.50 -2.12
CA LEU A 84 -4.99 2.84 -1.53
C LEU A 84 -5.90 3.73 -2.37
N GLU A 85 -6.88 4.37 -1.73
CA GLU A 85 -7.86 5.26 -2.36
C GLU A 85 -7.72 6.69 -1.84
N PHE A 86 -8.62 7.59 -2.25
CA PHE A 86 -8.69 8.96 -1.74
C PHE A 86 -8.81 9.02 -0.21
N SER A 87 -9.50 8.04 0.40
CA SER A 87 -9.66 7.92 1.85
C SER A 87 -8.39 7.45 2.58
N ALA A 88 -7.29 7.20 1.86
CA ALA A 88 -6.06 6.70 2.48
C ALA A 88 -5.44 7.67 3.50
N PHE A 89 -5.75 8.96 3.41
CA PHE A 89 -5.29 9.98 4.35
C PHE A 89 -6.25 10.16 5.54
N ASP A 90 -7.42 9.52 5.52
CA ASP A 90 -8.38 9.53 6.61
C ASP A 90 -8.31 8.19 7.39
N MET A 91 -7.60 8.24 8.52
CA MET A 91 -7.42 7.08 9.40
C MET A 91 -8.73 6.60 10.03
N SER A 92 -9.73 7.48 10.11
CA SER A 92 -11.06 7.19 10.66
C SER A 92 -12.00 6.53 9.65
N ALA A 93 -11.66 6.55 8.36
CA ALA A 93 -12.46 5.96 7.31
C ALA A 93 -12.70 4.45 7.57
N SER A 94 -13.95 4.01 7.38
CA SER A 94 -14.29 2.59 7.53
C SER A 94 -13.58 1.75 6.47
N THR A 95 -13.07 0.59 6.87
CA THR A 95 -12.61 -0.41 5.91
C THR A 95 -13.81 -0.99 5.16
N PRO A 96 -13.73 -1.16 3.83
CA PRO A 96 -14.80 -1.80 3.05
C PRO A 96 -15.14 -3.21 3.55
N ALA A 97 -16.36 -3.66 3.27
CA ALA A 97 -16.80 -5.01 3.63
C ALA A 97 -15.86 -6.08 3.06
N HIS A 98 -15.62 -7.14 3.83
CA HIS A 98 -14.73 -8.27 3.48
C HIS A 98 -13.26 -7.88 3.23
N CYS A 99 -12.84 -6.67 3.55
CA CYS A 99 -11.46 -6.22 3.45
C CYS A 99 -10.82 -6.10 4.84
N CYS A 100 -9.49 -6.21 4.88
CA CYS A 100 -8.69 -6.02 6.07
C CYS A 100 -7.96 -4.67 6.00
N PRO A 101 -7.94 -3.87 7.08
CA PRO A 101 -7.18 -2.62 7.10
C PRO A 101 -5.67 -2.91 7.05
N ALA A 102 -4.93 -2.07 6.34
CA ALA A 102 -3.47 -2.04 6.35
C ALA A 102 -2.99 -0.62 6.64
N MET A 103 -2.32 -0.46 7.78
CA MET A 103 -1.77 0.82 8.19
C MET A 103 -0.32 0.92 7.69
N GLY A 104 0.05 2.10 7.20
CA GLY A 104 1.39 2.36 6.70
C GLY A 104 1.76 3.84 6.78
N THR A 105 2.93 4.17 6.24
CA THR A 105 3.44 5.54 6.28
C THR A 105 3.91 5.94 4.88
N LEU A 106 3.44 7.09 4.43
CA LEU A 106 3.78 7.67 3.14
C LEU A 106 5.00 8.58 3.29
N HIS A 107 6.05 8.30 2.51
CA HIS A 107 7.24 9.15 2.42
C HIS A 107 7.26 9.81 1.04
N ASN A 108 6.90 11.09 1.00
CA ASN A 108 6.89 11.87 -0.24
C ASN A 108 8.24 12.58 -0.40
N THR A 109 9.17 11.97 -1.13
CA THR A 109 10.48 12.57 -1.45
C THR A 109 10.36 13.51 -2.64
N ASN A 110 10.85 14.75 -2.55
CA ASN A 110 10.80 15.74 -3.64
C ASN A 110 12.08 15.83 -4.49
#